data_AF-A0A6C7UMR7-F1
#
_entry.id   AF-A0A6C7UMR7-F1
#
_cell.length_a   1.000
_cell.length_b   1.000
_cell.length_c   1.000
_cell.angle_alpha   90.00
_cell.angle_beta   90.00
_cell.angle_gamma   90.00
#
_symmetry.space_group_name_H-M   'P 1'
#
loop_
_entity.id
_entity.type
_entity.pdbx_description
1 polymer ?
#
loop_
_entity_poly.entity_id
_entity_poly.type
_entity_poly.pdbx_seq_one_letter_code
_entity_poly.pdbx_strand_id
1 'polypeptide(L)'
;MDFIKFLNHFQPISKSSQQASVYKSFKLNLKPKILNEKDENSSSFQEQKTDVAQTMLQRLEDEKVFNQKVSDKVKKAERGMTTIYFRDPITNKLVRSALSSTAINKMGIEFDKEDMTKRLDGSYILSGKAENFVAGWYADIAYTRSYVASDRNNDGYLEDHELEDTKSGFVAQETDLGLFVQSYTQLNGSVDTLFGFEKDFREIRPDDTKDTDYASRTIGLELDKMIRQDGDFNGELSFSETGMQAVKNKTPNFGWTESISILTLTKFDQANTIEIKDILDKLGKGIKYDDLSENEKSLLKMQLSDKIFDEVEDKEIGNKELVFNPDKFKIFYEGFVDLFKQRSAKMLGLKPEDATKLNYDNLGEIVNEMKQTYFDTNSTSYGKIADLIKIWA
;
A
#
# COMPACT_ATOMS: atom_id res chain seq x y z
N MET A 1 -6.33 -21.03 -1.69
CA MET A 1 -7.31 -20.62 -2.74
C MET A 1 -7.68 -21.75 -3.73
N ASP A 2 -8.86 -21.71 -4.36
CA ASP A 2 -9.17 -22.52 -5.56
C ASP A 2 -8.50 -21.88 -6.78
N PHE A 3 -7.61 -22.60 -7.48
CA PHE A 3 -6.84 -22.10 -8.62
C PHE A 3 -7.75 -21.48 -9.70
N ILE A 4 -8.97 -22.00 -9.88
CA ILE A 4 -9.93 -21.46 -10.86
C ILE A 4 -10.51 -20.11 -10.39
N LYS A 5 -10.80 -19.94 -9.09
CA LYS A 5 -11.22 -18.65 -8.53
C LYS A 5 -10.10 -17.61 -8.58
N PHE A 6 -8.85 -18.05 -8.39
CA PHE A 6 -7.65 -17.22 -8.52
C PHE A 6 -7.48 -16.73 -9.96
N LEU A 7 -7.58 -17.61 -10.95
CA LEU A 7 -7.50 -17.25 -12.38
C LEU A 7 -8.57 -16.21 -12.80
N ASN A 8 -9.77 -16.27 -12.21
CA ASN A 8 -10.85 -15.32 -12.49
C ASN A 8 -10.60 -13.91 -11.92
N HIS A 9 -9.81 -13.78 -10.84
CA HIS A 9 -9.42 -12.47 -10.29
C HIS A 9 -8.19 -11.89 -11.00
N PHE A 10 -7.39 -12.74 -11.63
CA PHE A 10 -6.18 -12.36 -12.36
C PHE A 10 -6.37 -12.38 -13.86
N GLN A 11 -7.57 -12.04 -14.36
CA GLN A 11 -7.73 -11.67 -15.75
C GLN A 11 -7.26 -10.23 -15.91
N PRO A 12 -6.00 -10.00 -16.31
CA PRO A 12 -5.46 -8.66 -16.42
C PRO A 12 -5.89 -7.99 -17.73
N ILE A 13 -6.79 -8.65 -18.46
CA ILE A 13 -7.34 -8.25 -19.75
C ILE A 13 -8.71 -7.68 -19.45
N SER A 14 -8.79 -6.36 -19.38
CA SER A 14 -10.09 -5.69 -19.36
C SER A 14 -10.77 -5.86 -20.71
N LYS A 15 -12.05 -6.26 -20.71
CA LYS A 15 -12.88 -6.28 -21.92
C LYS A 15 -13.12 -4.89 -22.50
N SER A 16 -12.84 -3.81 -21.76
CA SER A 16 -12.83 -2.44 -22.24
C SER A 16 -11.47 -1.80 -21.97
N SER A 17 -10.81 -1.33 -23.03
CA SER A 17 -9.47 -0.72 -22.96
C SER A 17 -9.42 0.62 -22.20
N GLN A 18 -10.52 1.09 -21.62
CA GLN A 18 -10.63 2.43 -21.02
C GLN A 18 -10.85 2.42 -19.50
N GLN A 19 -11.12 1.28 -18.85
CA GLN A 19 -11.52 1.23 -17.44
C GLN A 19 -10.53 0.52 -16.50
N ALA A 20 -9.37 0.09 -16.98
CA ALA A 20 -8.40 -0.56 -16.10
C ALA A 20 -7.80 0.45 -15.12
N SER A 21 -7.95 0.18 -13.83
CA SER A 21 -7.46 1.00 -12.73
C SER A 21 -5.93 0.97 -12.66
N VAL A 22 -5.31 2.14 -12.65
CA VAL A 22 -3.86 2.31 -12.53
C VAL A 22 -3.48 2.57 -11.07
N TYR A 23 -4.17 3.49 -10.42
CA TYR A 23 -3.97 3.75 -8.98
C TYR A 23 -5.29 3.80 -8.25
N LYS A 24 -5.22 3.56 -6.95
CA LYS A 24 -6.38 3.60 -6.06
C LYS A 24 -6.01 4.22 -4.72
N SER A 25 -6.77 5.22 -4.32
CA SER A 25 -6.71 5.83 -3.00
C SER A 25 -7.13 4.82 -1.91
N PHE A 26 -6.63 5.04 -0.69
CA PHE A 26 -7.02 4.20 0.44
C PHE A 26 -8.44 4.53 0.90
N LYS A 27 -9.22 3.50 1.21
CA LYS A 27 -10.54 3.59 1.84
C LYS A 27 -10.48 3.08 3.29
N LEU A 28 -9.53 3.63 4.04
CA LEU A 28 -9.33 3.26 5.45
C LEU A 28 -10.25 4.06 6.39
N ASN A 29 -11.00 3.34 7.20
CA ASN A 29 -11.65 3.86 8.41
C ASN A 29 -10.94 3.29 9.65
N LEU A 30 -9.65 3.62 9.81
CA LEU A 30 -8.89 3.21 10.99
C LEU A 30 -9.42 3.94 12.22
N LYS A 31 -9.84 3.21 13.27
CA LYS A 31 -10.08 3.79 14.60
C LYS A 31 -8.75 4.32 15.16
N PRO A 32 -8.76 5.43 15.93
CA PRO A 32 -7.58 6.29 15.99
C PRO A 32 -6.42 5.63 16.74
N LYS A 33 -5.24 5.82 16.13
CA LYS A 33 -3.86 5.54 16.57
C LYS A 33 -3.33 4.13 16.29
N ILE A 34 -2.43 4.05 15.31
CA ILE A 34 -1.51 2.93 15.11
C ILE A 34 -0.51 2.81 16.27
N LEU A 35 -0.22 3.91 16.98
CA LEU A 35 0.61 3.89 18.16
C LEU A 35 -0.26 3.62 19.38
N ASN A 36 -0.06 2.48 20.05
CA ASN A 36 -0.64 2.23 21.36
C ASN A 36 0.03 3.20 22.36
N GLU A 37 -0.60 4.34 22.65
CA GLU A 37 -0.26 5.07 23.87
C GLU A 37 -0.69 4.21 25.06
N LYS A 38 0.23 3.95 25.99
CA LYS A 38 -0.08 3.25 27.23
C LYS A 38 -1.07 4.08 28.04
N ASP A 39 -2.35 3.73 27.99
CA ASP A 39 -3.31 4.13 29.02
C ASP A 39 -3.15 3.20 30.23
N GLU A 40 -2.08 3.40 31.01
CA GLU A 40 -2.02 2.89 32.38
C GLU A 40 -2.85 3.81 33.29
N ASN A 41 -4.17 3.59 33.35
CA ASN A 41 -4.99 3.58 34.58
C ASN A 41 -6.49 3.68 34.29
N SER A 42 -7.20 2.56 34.49
CA SER A 42 -8.66 2.55 34.64
C SER A 42 -9.05 3.05 36.04
N SER A 43 -9.51 4.30 36.15
CA SER A 43 -10.44 4.71 37.22
C SER A 43 -11.29 5.92 36.77
N SER A 44 -12.61 5.78 36.90
CA SER A 44 -13.65 6.59 36.24
C SER A 44 -13.87 8.01 36.80
N PHE A 45 -12.81 8.69 37.25
CA PHE A 45 -12.86 10.10 37.67
C PHE A 45 -11.72 10.97 37.10
N GLN A 46 -10.86 10.44 36.21
CA GLN A 46 -9.81 11.19 35.52
C GLN A 46 -10.13 11.58 34.07
N GLU A 47 -11.16 11.00 33.45
CA GLU A 47 -11.45 11.14 32.00
C GLU A 47 -11.56 12.59 31.49
N GLN A 48 -12.11 13.53 32.27
CA GLN A 48 -12.24 14.93 31.83
C GLN A 48 -10.92 15.73 31.83
N LYS A 49 -9.93 15.37 32.66
CA LYS A 49 -8.62 16.05 32.66
C LYS A 49 -7.69 15.47 31.60
N THR A 50 -7.79 14.16 31.34
CA THR A 50 -7.01 13.48 30.30
C THR A 50 -7.42 13.98 28.91
N ASP A 51 -8.71 14.21 28.68
CA ASP A 51 -9.25 14.70 27.40
C ASP A 51 -8.77 16.13 27.06
N VAL A 52 -8.79 17.06 28.03
CA VAL A 52 -8.28 18.43 27.81
C VAL A 52 -6.76 18.43 27.58
N ALA A 53 -6.01 17.63 28.33
CA ALA A 53 -4.55 17.52 28.16
C ALA A 53 -4.18 16.90 26.81
N GLN A 54 -4.84 15.82 26.39
CA GLN A 54 -4.67 15.21 25.08
C GLN A 54 -5.05 16.18 23.95
N THR A 55 -6.15 16.92 24.11
CA THR A 55 -6.56 17.96 23.15
C THR A 55 -5.53 19.09 23.05
N MET A 56 -4.95 19.52 24.17
CA MET A 56 -3.87 20.52 24.15
C MET A 56 -2.60 19.99 23.51
N LEU A 57 -2.20 18.74 23.78
CA LEU A 57 -1.05 18.11 23.14
C LEU A 57 -1.24 17.98 21.63
N GLN A 58 -2.42 17.53 21.18
CA GLN A 58 -2.74 17.46 19.76
C GLN A 58 -2.67 18.85 19.10
N ARG A 59 -3.21 19.89 19.76
CA ARG A 59 -3.12 21.27 19.25
C ARG A 59 -1.67 21.74 19.13
N LEU A 60 -0.82 21.43 20.11
CA LEU A 60 0.61 21.77 20.07
C LEU A 60 1.34 21.02 18.95
N GLU A 61 0.96 19.78 18.66
CA GLU A 61 1.49 19.03 17.51
C GLU A 61 1.02 19.61 16.18
N ASP A 62 -0.26 19.93 16.06
CA ASP A 62 -0.84 20.55 14.87
C ASP A 62 -0.20 21.93 14.61
N GLU A 63 0.06 22.72 15.67
CA GLU A 63 0.78 24.00 15.58
C GLU A 63 2.22 23.87 15.06
N LYS A 64 2.92 22.77 15.37
CA LYS A 64 4.26 22.51 14.80
C LYS A 64 4.19 22.31 13.30
N VAL A 65 3.16 21.61 12.81
CA VAL A 65 2.95 21.35 11.39
C VAL A 65 2.58 22.63 10.65
N PHE A 66 1.73 23.49 11.23
CA PHE A 66 1.39 24.78 10.64
C PHE A 66 2.61 25.69 10.44
N ASN A 67 3.57 25.62 11.36
CA ASN A 67 4.79 26.44 11.33
C ASN A 67 6.01 25.70 10.75
N GLN A 68 5.83 24.51 10.17
CA GLN A 68 6.92 23.71 9.66
C GLN A 68 7.64 24.43 8.51
N LYS A 69 8.95 24.59 8.65
CA LYS A 69 9.80 25.07 7.56
C LYS A 69 9.96 23.96 6.53
N VAL A 70 9.66 24.30 5.28
CA VAL A 70 9.87 23.41 4.14
C VAL A 70 11.20 23.74 3.47
N SER A 71 11.87 22.74 2.90
CA SER A 71 13.12 22.94 2.16
C SER A 71 12.91 23.88 0.96
N ASP A 72 13.97 24.59 0.56
CA ASP A 72 13.87 25.55 -0.55
C ASP A 72 13.62 24.86 -1.90
N LYS A 73 14.03 23.60 -2.05
CA LYS A 73 13.70 22.76 -3.21
C LYS A 73 12.19 22.53 -3.31
N VAL A 74 11.54 22.12 -2.22
CA VAL A 74 10.08 21.93 -2.19
C VAL A 74 9.36 23.26 -2.44
N LYS A 75 9.77 24.37 -1.80
CA LYS A 75 9.17 25.69 -2.06
C LYS A 75 9.26 26.10 -3.54
N LYS A 76 10.37 25.76 -4.20
CA LYS A 76 10.57 26.03 -5.62
C LYS A 76 9.68 25.13 -6.49
N ALA A 77 9.58 23.84 -6.14
CA ALA A 77 8.78 22.86 -6.85
C ALA A 77 7.27 23.15 -6.75
N GLU A 78 6.79 23.54 -5.55
CA GLU A 78 5.39 23.82 -5.24
C GLU A 78 5.03 25.31 -5.40
N ARG A 79 5.82 26.06 -6.17
CA ARG A 79 5.65 27.52 -6.29
C ARG A 79 4.27 27.85 -6.88
N GLY A 80 3.53 28.70 -6.16
CA GLY A 80 2.19 29.15 -6.58
C GLY A 80 1.06 28.18 -6.21
N MET A 81 1.36 27.08 -5.53
CA MET A 81 0.37 26.17 -4.98
C MET A 81 -0.13 26.65 -3.62
N THR A 82 -1.36 26.30 -3.29
CA THR A 82 -2.00 26.58 -2.00
C THR A 82 -1.68 25.47 -1.02
N THR A 83 -1.25 25.85 0.18
CA THR A 83 -0.99 24.87 1.25
C THR A 83 -2.31 24.30 1.78
N ILE A 84 -2.34 22.99 1.99
CA ILE A 84 -3.47 22.29 2.62
C ILE A 84 -2.99 21.47 3.80
N TYR A 85 -3.89 21.25 4.76
CA TYR A 85 -3.66 20.43 5.94
C TYR A 85 -4.77 19.39 6.09
N PHE A 86 -4.39 18.16 6.38
CA PHE A 86 -5.29 17.03 6.59
C PHE A 86 -4.59 15.99 7.45
N ARG A 87 -5.33 15.06 8.04
CA ARG A 87 -4.75 13.96 8.82
C ARG A 87 -4.37 12.80 7.90
N ASP A 88 -3.14 12.33 8.04
CA ASP A 88 -2.73 11.06 7.45
C ASP A 88 -3.61 9.93 8.03
N PRO A 89 -4.31 9.15 7.19
CA PRO A 89 -5.28 8.17 7.68
C PRO A 89 -4.61 7.01 8.43
N ILE A 90 -3.30 6.84 8.27
CA ILE A 90 -2.50 5.82 8.94
C ILE A 90 -2.01 6.35 10.30
N THR A 91 -1.16 7.37 10.33
CA THR A 91 -0.57 7.84 11.59
C THR A 91 -1.48 8.77 12.40
N ASN A 92 -2.59 9.25 11.82
CA ASN A 92 -3.49 10.27 12.35
C ASN A 92 -2.82 11.63 12.66
N LYS A 93 -1.58 11.81 12.22
CA LYS A 93 -0.84 13.06 12.37
C LYS A 93 -1.32 14.05 11.32
N LEU A 94 -1.34 15.33 11.70
CA LEU A 94 -1.60 16.38 10.75
C LEU A 94 -0.43 16.47 9.76
N VAL A 95 -0.76 16.53 8.47
CA VAL A 95 0.19 16.60 7.36
C VAL A 95 -0.01 17.92 6.63
N ARG A 96 1.11 18.51 6.20
CA ARG A 96 1.13 19.64 5.26
C ARG A 96 1.33 19.10 3.85
N SER A 97 0.50 19.53 2.91
CA SER A 97 0.73 19.34 1.47
C SER A 97 0.43 20.62 0.70
N ALA A 98 0.48 20.57 -0.63
CA ALA A 98 0.18 21.69 -1.49
C ALA A 98 -0.61 21.25 -2.73
N LEU A 99 -1.61 22.06 -3.11
CA LEU A 99 -2.45 21.84 -4.30
C LEU A 99 -2.47 23.06 -5.21
N SER A 100 -2.53 22.85 -6.51
CA SER A 100 -2.72 23.94 -7.48
C SER A 100 -4.09 24.59 -7.29
N SER A 101 -4.24 25.81 -7.80
CA SER A 101 -5.55 26.49 -7.83
C SER A 101 -6.61 25.67 -8.58
N THR A 102 -6.21 24.90 -9.59
CA THR A 102 -7.10 24.03 -10.35
C THR A 102 -7.65 22.91 -9.48
N ALA A 103 -6.80 22.22 -8.71
CA ALA A 103 -7.23 21.17 -7.79
C ALA A 103 -8.14 21.73 -6.69
N ILE A 104 -7.76 22.86 -6.07
CA ILE A 104 -8.58 23.52 -5.04
C ILE A 104 -9.97 23.90 -5.57
N ASN A 105 -10.04 24.44 -6.79
CA ASN A 105 -11.31 24.83 -7.39
C ASN A 105 -12.20 23.61 -7.69
N LYS A 106 -11.62 22.51 -8.20
CA LYS A 106 -12.39 21.28 -8.42
C LYS A 106 -12.92 20.71 -7.11
N MET A 107 -12.07 20.63 -6.07
CA MET A 107 -12.49 20.18 -4.74
C MET A 107 -13.61 21.05 -4.17
N GLY A 108 -13.54 22.37 -4.33
CA GLY A 108 -14.58 23.29 -3.85
C GLY A 108 -15.90 23.24 -4.65
N ILE A 109 -15.93 22.54 -5.78
CA ILE A 109 -17.17 22.21 -6.53
C ILE A 109 -17.77 20.91 -6.01
N GLU A 110 -16.92 19.91 -5.74
CA GLU A 110 -17.35 18.57 -5.34
C GLU A 110 -17.75 18.47 -3.86
N PHE A 111 -17.00 19.12 -2.97
CA PHE A 111 -17.16 18.97 -1.53
C PHE A 111 -17.84 20.18 -0.88
N ASP A 112 -18.44 19.91 0.28
CA ASP A 112 -19.12 20.93 1.07
C ASP A 112 -18.11 21.96 1.61
N LYS A 113 -18.55 23.22 1.72
CA LYS A 113 -17.67 24.31 2.21
C LYS A 113 -17.16 24.08 3.63
N GLU A 114 -17.92 23.37 4.45
CA GLU A 114 -17.54 23.00 5.81
C GLU A 114 -16.39 22.00 5.84
N ASP A 115 -16.26 21.16 4.81
CA ASP A 115 -15.16 20.21 4.65
C ASP A 115 -13.84 20.90 4.21
N MET A 116 -13.88 22.19 3.83
CA MET A 116 -12.73 22.97 3.36
C MET A 116 -12.62 24.32 4.08
N THR A 117 -12.11 24.31 5.31
CA THR A 117 -11.97 25.54 6.12
C THR A 117 -10.74 26.35 5.70
N LYS A 118 -10.97 27.54 5.14
CA LYS A 118 -9.89 28.47 4.77
C LYS A 118 -9.34 29.22 5.98
N ARG A 119 -8.01 29.24 6.12
CA ARG A 119 -7.26 29.99 7.14
C ARG A 119 -6.96 31.42 6.70
N LEU A 120 -6.59 32.27 7.66
CA LEU A 120 -6.24 33.68 7.43
C LEU A 120 -5.04 33.87 6.49
N ASP A 121 -4.10 32.91 6.51
CA ASP A 121 -2.92 32.87 5.64
C ASP A 121 -3.23 32.38 4.21
N GLY A 122 -4.50 32.02 3.93
CA GLY A 122 -4.96 31.54 2.63
C GLY A 122 -4.85 30.03 2.43
N SER A 123 -4.24 29.29 3.36
CA SER A 123 -4.21 27.81 3.35
C SER A 123 -5.56 27.21 3.75
N TYR A 124 -5.76 25.91 3.52
CA TYR A 124 -6.98 25.19 3.91
C TYR A 124 -6.71 24.09 4.92
N ILE A 125 -7.61 23.92 5.88
CA ILE A 125 -7.73 22.71 6.70
C ILE A 125 -8.89 21.91 6.12
N LEU A 126 -8.61 20.69 5.69
CA LEU A 126 -9.61 19.76 5.20
C LEU A 126 -10.24 19.01 6.36
N SER A 127 -11.50 18.63 6.22
CA SER A 127 -12.21 17.75 7.14
C SER A 127 -13.27 16.94 6.39
N GLY A 128 -13.94 16.02 7.07
CA GLY A 128 -15.07 15.28 6.52
C GLY A 128 -14.70 14.51 5.25
N LYS A 129 -15.51 14.64 4.19
CA LYS A 129 -15.30 13.89 2.95
C LYS A 129 -14.09 14.38 2.17
N ALA A 130 -13.83 15.69 2.17
CA ALA A 130 -12.67 16.26 1.50
C ALA A 130 -11.36 15.78 2.14
N GLU A 131 -11.29 15.71 3.47
CA GLU A 131 -10.14 15.12 4.17
C GLU A 131 -9.98 13.66 3.80
N ASN A 132 -11.03 12.84 3.93
CA ASN A 132 -10.95 11.40 3.64
C ASN A 132 -10.47 11.12 2.20
N PHE A 133 -10.97 11.87 1.22
CA PHE A 133 -10.55 11.73 -0.17
C PHE A 133 -9.06 12.06 -0.37
N VAL A 134 -8.61 13.20 0.12
CA VAL A 134 -7.21 13.64 -0.01
C VAL A 134 -6.27 12.76 0.81
N ALA A 135 -6.68 12.38 2.01
CA ALA A 135 -5.97 11.46 2.90
C ALA A 135 -5.78 10.09 2.25
N GLY A 136 -6.81 9.58 1.55
CA GLY A 136 -6.75 8.33 0.81
C GLY A 136 -5.69 8.35 -0.29
N TRP A 137 -5.67 9.42 -1.11
CA TRP A 137 -4.65 9.60 -2.14
C TRP A 137 -3.25 9.82 -1.56
N TYR A 138 -3.15 10.57 -0.47
CA TYR A 138 -1.89 10.74 0.24
C TYR A 138 -1.33 9.40 0.72
N ALA A 139 -2.15 8.53 1.31
CA ALA A 139 -1.71 7.23 1.80
C ALA A 139 -1.21 6.32 0.67
N ASP A 140 -1.88 6.32 -0.48
CA ASP A 140 -1.40 5.63 -1.67
C ASP A 140 0.00 6.13 -2.08
N ILE A 141 0.18 7.45 -2.22
CA ILE A 141 1.44 8.06 -2.65
C ILE A 141 2.55 7.79 -1.61
N ALA A 142 2.28 8.08 -0.35
CA ALA A 142 3.23 7.98 0.75
C ALA A 142 3.71 6.53 0.95
N TYR A 143 2.78 5.56 0.95
CA TYR A 143 3.04 4.21 1.43
C TYR A 143 3.04 3.16 0.32
N THR A 144 2.00 3.08 -0.51
CA THR A 144 1.94 2.10 -1.61
C THR A 144 2.97 2.43 -2.68
N ARG A 145 3.03 3.70 -3.10
CA ARG A 145 4.02 4.23 -4.05
C ARG A 145 5.35 4.55 -3.38
N SER A 146 5.42 4.40 -2.06
CA SER A 146 6.63 4.41 -1.25
C SER A 146 7.41 5.73 -1.27
N TYR A 147 6.74 6.87 -1.46
CA TYR A 147 7.40 8.18 -1.44
C TYR A 147 8.11 8.47 -0.12
N VAL A 148 7.49 8.17 1.03
CA VAL A 148 8.08 8.41 2.35
C VAL A 148 9.33 7.55 2.55
N ALA A 149 9.31 6.30 2.11
CA ALA A 149 10.46 5.41 2.22
C ALA A 149 11.58 5.75 1.22
N SER A 150 11.24 6.42 0.11
CA SER A 150 12.18 6.77 -0.95
C SER A 150 12.89 8.11 -0.70
N ASP A 151 12.27 9.03 0.05
CA ASP A 151 12.90 10.27 0.53
C ASP A 151 13.88 9.96 1.68
N ARG A 152 15.06 9.43 1.32
CA ARG A 152 16.06 8.92 2.27
C ARG A 152 16.62 10.02 3.15
N ASN A 153 16.71 11.23 2.62
CA ASN A 153 17.24 12.39 3.32
C ASN A 153 16.16 13.16 4.11
N ASN A 154 14.88 12.85 3.90
CA ASN A 154 13.70 13.44 4.56
C ASN A 154 13.60 14.97 4.35
N ASP A 155 14.01 15.50 3.19
CA ASP A 155 13.90 16.93 2.85
C ASP A 155 12.60 17.30 2.12
N GLY A 156 11.75 16.29 1.84
CA GLY A 156 10.46 16.40 1.16
C GLY A 156 10.56 16.51 -0.38
N TYR A 157 11.77 16.47 -0.93
CA TYR A 157 12.06 16.55 -2.35
C TYR A 157 12.87 15.34 -2.82
N LEU A 158 12.28 14.53 -3.70
CA LEU A 158 12.94 13.34 -4.24
C LEU A 158 13.92 13.73 -5.37
N GLU A 159 15.21 13.57 -5.09
CA GLU A 159 16.26 13.61 -6.13
C GLU A 159 16.12 12.45 -7.11
N ASP A 160 16.85 12.43 -8.23
CA ASP A 160 16.69 11.42 -9.30
C ASP A 160 16.69 9.98 -8.76
N HIS A 161 17.70 9.65 -7.97
CA HIS A 161 17.84 8.31 -7.37
C HIS A 161 16.77 7.98 -6.33
N GLU A 162 16.17 8.98 -5.67
CA GLU A 162 15.06 8.78 -4.73
C GLU A 162 13.74 8.63 -5.50
N LEU A 163 13.55 9.40 -6.58
CA LEU A 163 12.38 9.32 -7.44
C LEU A 163 12.31 7.95 -8.13
N GLU A 164 13.46 7.44 -8.57
CA GLU A 164 13.65 6.12 -9.16
C GLU A 164 13.15 4.96 -8.28
N ASP A 165 13.21 5.14 -6.95
CA ASP A 165 12.78 4.15 -5.97
C ASP A 165 11.27 4.15 -5.73
N THR A 166 10.55 5.16 -6.23
CA THR A 166 9.09 5.22 -6.10
C THR A 166 8.41 4.17 -6.97
N LYS A 167 7.28 3.65 -6.49
CA LYS A 167 6.45 2.68 -7.22
C LYS A 167 5.35 3.36 -8.00
N SER A 168 5.76 4.31 -8.83
CA SER A 168 4.86 5.15 -9.63
C SER A 168 4.73 4.67 -11.06
N GLY A 169 5.54 3.72 -11.51
CA GLY A 169 5.46 3.22 -12.88
C GLY A 169 4.18 2.43 -13.11
N PHE A 170 3.68 2.47 -14.34
CA PHE A 170 2.69 1.54 -14.84
C PHE A 170 2.90 1.34 -16.34
N VAL A 171 2.45 0.21 -16.87
CA VAL A 171 2.47 -0.08 -18.31
C VAL A 171 1.10 -0.54 -18.74
N ALA A 172 0.70 -0.12 -19.94
CA ALA A 172 -0.47 -0.64 -20.62
C ALA A 172 -0.04 -1.23 -21.96
N GLN A 173 -0.40 -2.48 -22.22
CA GLN A 173 -0.05 -3.20 -23.43
C GLN A 173 -1.32 -3.55 -24.20
N GLU A 174 -1.43 -3.07 -25.44
CA GLU A 174 -2.51 -3.47 -26.33
C GLU A 174 -2.28 -4.89 -26.85
N THR A 175 -3.32 -5.72 -26.76
CA THR A 175 -3.32 -7.09 -27.25
C THR A 175 -4.59 -7.35 -28.05
N ASP A 176 -4.60 -8.42 -28.85
CA ASP A 176 -5.80 -8.85 -29.60
C ASP A 176 -7.00 -9.20 -28.69
N LEU A 177 -6.76 -9.41 -27.39
CA LEU A 177 -7.79 -9.76 -26.40
C LEU A 177 -8.29 -8.55 -25.59
N GLY A 178 -7.59 -7.41 -25.65
CA GLY A 178 -7.89 -6.22 -24.86
C GLY A 178 -6.64 -5.54 -24.31
N LEU A 179 -6.84 -4.58 -23.41
CA LEU A 179 -5.76 -3.83 -22.78
C LEU A 179 -5.30 -4.57 -21.51
N PHE A 180 -3.99 -4.84 -21.45
CA PHE A 180 -3.32 -5.35 -20.26
C PHE A 180 -2.67 -4.20 -19.52
N VAL A 181 -3.10 -3.92 -18.29
CA VAL A 181 -2.52 -2.85 -17.45
C VAL A 181 -1.83 -3.46 -16.24
N GLN A 182 -0.66 -2.93 -15.92
CA GLN A 182 0.15 -3.32 -14.77
C GLN A 182 0.68 -2.07 -14.09
N SER A 183 0.36 -1.94 -12.82
CA SER A 183 0.62 -0.71 -12.07
C SER A 183 1.60 -0.90 -10.92
N TYR A 184 1.95 0.22 -10.28
CA TYR A 184 2.83 0.28 -9.12
C TYR A 184 4.20 -0.37 -9.34
N THR A 185 4.74 -0.20 -10.54
CA THR A 185 6.09 -0.60 -10.90
C THR A 185 7.08 0.40 -10.31
N GLN A 186 8.19 -0.09 -9.78
CA GLN A 186 9.29 0.78 -9.36
C GLN A 186 9.96 1.40 -10.61
N LEU A 187 10.27 2.69 -10.60
CA LEU A 187 10.73 3.37 -11.83
C LEU A 187 12.09 2.87 -12.35
N ASN A 188 12.97 2.40 -11.47
CA ASN A 188 14.22 1.68 -11.80
C ASN A 188 14.09 0.15 -11.71
N GLY A 189 12.87 -0.36 -11.60
CA GLY A 189 12.58 -1.79 -11.51
C GLY A 189 12.18 -2.40 -12.84
N SER A 190 11.69 -3.62 -12.75
CA SER A 190 11.22 -4.38 -13.89
C SER A 190 9.70 -4.53 -13.88
N VAL A 191 9.15 -4.85 -15.05
CA VAL A 191 7.78 -5.30 -15.23
C VAL A 191 7.77 -6.69 -15.83
N ASP A 192 6.82 -7.50 -15.39
CA ASP A 192 6.47 -8.71 -16.13
C ASP A 192 5.74 -8.35 -17.42
N THR A 193 6.26 -8.82 -18.54
CA THR A 193 5.55 -8.79 -19.81
C THR A 193 4.32 -9.69 -19.74
N LEU A 194 3.39 -9.53 -20.68
CA LEU A 194 2.25 -10.43 -20.86
C LEU A 194 2.67 -11.92 -20.93
N PHE A 195 3.92 -12.17 -21.34
CA PHE A 195 4.46 -13.51 -21.54
C PHE A 195 5.18 -14.08 -20.30
N GLY A 196 5.14 -13.40 -19.15
CA GLY A 196 5.79 -13.83 -17.91
C GLY A 196 7.31 -13.65 -17.91
N PHE A 197 7.87 -12.94 -18.89
CA PHE A 197 9.28 -12.53 -18.86
C PHE A 197 9.40 -11.18 -18.18
N GLU A 198 10.35 -11.07 -17.26
CA GLU A 198 10.75 -9.81 -16.66
C GLU A 198 11.54 -8.96 -17.68
N LYS A 199 11.21 -7.68 -17.75
CA LYS A 199 11.93 -6.70 -18.57
C LYS A 199 12.02 -5.37 -17.83
N ASP A 200 13.11 -4.64 -18.02
CA ASP A 200 13.28 -3.31 -17.43
C ASP A 200 12.09 -2.43 -17.81
N PHE A 201 11.48 -1.78 -16.82
CA PHE A 201 10.34 -0.90 -17.01
C PHE A 201 10.63 0.18 -18.07
N ARG A 202 11.83 0.75 -18.05
CA ARG A 202 12.28 1.81 -18.99
C ARG A 202 12.35 1.32 -20.42
N GLU A 203 12.61 0.04 -20.65
CA GLU A 203 12.64 -0.53 -22.01
C GLU A 203 11.25 -0.80 -22.59
N ILE A 204 10.19 -0.78 -21.76
CA ILE A 204 8.80 -1.01 -22.20
C ILE A 204 8.06 0.31 -22.46
N ARG A 205 8.56 1.44 -21.96
CA ARG A 205 7.99 2.78 -22.20
C ARG A 205 8.85 3.64 -23.15
N PRO A 206 9.02 3.26 -24.42
CA PRO A 206 9.90 3.99 -25.33
C PRO A 206 9.46 5.44 -25.55
N ASP A 207 8.17 5.73 -25.39
CA ASP A 207 7.60 7.07 -25.63
C ASP A 207 7.58 7.96 -24.36
N ASP A 208 7.53 7.36 -23.16
CA ASP A 208 7.47 8.06 -21.87
C ASP A 208 8.80 8.00 -21.12
N THR A 209 9.82 8.61 -21.72
CA THR A 209 11.22 8.43 -21.31
C THR A 209 11.60 9.06 -19.96
N LYS A 210 10.77 9.93 -19.37
CA LYS A 210 11.11 10.63 -18.12
C LYS A 210 10.37 10.03 -16.95
N ASP A 211 11.10 9.80 -15.85
CA ASP A 211 10.50 9.41 -14.56
C ASP A 211 9.44 10.42 -14.09
N THR A 212 9.59 11.69 -14.49
CA THR A 212 8.64 12.76 -14.18
C THR A 212 7.27 12.62 -14.85
N ASP A 213 7.16 11.77 -15.87
CA ASP A 213 5.88 11.51 -16.53
C ASP A 213 5.01 10.60 -15.63
N TYR A 214 5.66 9.73 -14.85
CA TYR A 214 5.03 8.80 -13.92
C TYR A 214 4.96 9.33 -12.48
N ALA A 215 5.98 10.06 -12.04
CA ALA A 215 6.17 10.47 -10.64
C ALA A 215 6.54 11.94 -10.49
N SER A 216 6.07 12.58 -9.43
CA SER A 216 6.46 13.95 -9.10
C SER A 216 7.55 14.01 -8.02
N ARG A 217 8.29 15.12 -7.99
CA ARG A 217 9.42 15.34 -7.05
C ARG A 217 9.01 15.58 -5.61
N THR A 218 7.75 15.85 -5.33
CA THR A 218 7.22 16.01 -3.97
C THR A 218 5.89 15.29 -3.87
N ILE A 219 5.51 14.88 -2.66
CA ILE A 219 4.17 14.33 -2.41
C ILE A 219 3.09 15.36 -2.78
N GLY A 220 3.32 16.65 -2.56
CA GLY A 220 2.35 17.70 -2.91
C GLY A 220 2.07 17.79 -4.41
N LEU A 221 3.12 17.74 -5.24
CA LEU A 221 2.96 17.70 -6.70
C LEU A 221 2.25 16.43 -7.17
N GLU A 222 2.57 15.28 -6.57
CA GLU A 222 1.93 14.03 -6.96
C GLU A 222 0.46 13.98 -6.52
N LEU A 223 0.17 14.48 -5.33
CA LEU A 223 -1.19 14.59 -4.81
C LEU A 223 -2.04 15.53 -5.66
N ASP A 224 -1.48 16.67 -6.07
CA ASP A 224 -2.12 17.57 -7.02
C ASP A 224 -2.39 16.90 -8.38
N LYS A 225 -1.45 16.09 -8.88
CA LYS A 225 -1.64 15.30 -10.10
C LYS A 225 -2.82 14.34 -9.94
N MET A 226 -2.87 13.56 -8.85
CA MET A 226 -3.96 12.61 -8.61
C MET A 226 -5.32 13.31 -8.51
N ILE A 227 -5.45 14.37 -7.72
CA ILE A 227 -6.72 15.11 -7.56
C ILE A 227 -7.17 15.78 -8.87
N ARG A 228 -6.24 16.21 -9.72
CA ARG A 228 -6.61 16.78 -11.02
C ARG A 228 -7.07 15.73 -12.02
N GLN A 229 -6.50 14.53 -11.98
CA GLN A 229 -6.76 13.45 -12.92
C GLN A 229 -7.97 12.60 -12.53
N ASP A 230 -8.18 12.35 -11.23
CA ASP A 230 -9.38 11.72 -10.67
C ASP A 230 -10.57 12.69 -10.86
N GLY A 231 -11.22 12.55 -12.01
CA GLY A 231 -12.19 13.52 -12.50
C GLY A 231 -13.54 13.45 -11.81
N ASP A 232 -13.91 12.26 -11.31
CA ASP A 232 -15.17 11.95 -10.66
C ASP A 232 -15.05 11.76 -9.15
N PHE A 233 -13.85 11.96 -8.58
CA PHE A 233 -13.56 11.92 -7.15
C PHE A 233 -13.91 10.56 -6.52
N ASN A 234 -13.85 9.48 -7.30
CA ASN A 234 -14.20 8.13 -6.84
C ASN A 234 -13.04 7.44 -6.08
N GLY A 235 -11.85 8.06 -6.09
CA GLY A 235 -10.65 7.57 -5.44
C GLY A 235 -9.91 6.50 -6.24
N GLU A 236 -10.11 6.47 -7.55
CA GLU A 236 -9.54 5.50 -8.49
C GLU A 236 -9.16 6.23 -9.79
N LEU A 237 -7.94 5.98 -10.29
CA LEU A 237 -7.49 6.55 -11.54
C LEU A 237 -7.40 5.46 -12.59
N SER A 238 -8.22 5.55 -13.64
CA SER A 238 -8.15 4.63 -14.77
C SER A 238 -7.01 4.99 -15.72
N PHE A 239 -6.54 4.02 -16.50
CA PHE A 239 -5.50 4.24 -17.51
C PHE A 239 -5.89 5.35 -18.50
N SER A 240 -7.16 5.43 -18.89
CA SER A 240 -7.64 6.44 -19.84
C SER A 240 -7.50 7.87 -19.31
N GLU A 241 -7.64 8.07 -18.01
CA GLU A 241 -7.52 9.38 -17.34
C GLU A 241 -6.06 9.84 -17.20
N THR A 242 -5.10 8.92 -17.32
CA THR A 242 -3.67 9.26 -17.27
C THR A 242 -3.21 10.04 -18.51
N GLY A 243 -3.89 9.86 -19.65
CA GLY A 243 -3.50 10.42 -20.94
C GLY A 243 -2.28 9.74 -21.59
N MET A 244 -1.75 8.67 -20.98
CA MET A 244 -0.63 7.89 -21.53
C MET A 244 -1.06 6.98 -22.67
N GLN A 245 -0.12 6.64 -23.55
CA GLN A 245 -0.38 5.75 -24.67
C GLN A 245 -0.04 4.31 -24.32
N ALA A 246 -0.90 3.38 -24.77
CA ALA A 246 -0.62 1.97 -24.62
C ALA A 246 0.48 1.53 -25.60
N VAL A 247 1.35 0.66 -25.12
CA VAL A 247 2.45 0.08 -25.88
C VAL A 247 1.89 -1.01 -26.80
N LYS A 248 2.18 -0.89 -28.10
CA LYS A 248 1.80 -1.90 -29.10
C LYS A 248 2.87 -2.98 -29.18
N ASN A 249 2.62 -4.13 -28.56
CA ASN A 249 3.52 -5.27 -28.71
C ASN A 249 3.16 -6.08 -29.96
N LYS A 250 4.18 -6.41 -30.77
CA LYS A 250 4.05 -7.45 -31.79
C LYS A 250 4.00 -8.79 -31.08
N THR A 251 2.93 -9.55 -31.28
CA THR A 251 2.76 -10.90 -30.73
C THR A 251 3.97 -11.78 -31.11
N PRO A 252 4.78 -12.27 -30.15
CA PRO A 252 5.78 -13.29 -30.45
C PRO A 252 5.09 -14.60 -30.81
N ASN A 253 5.67 -15.38 -31.74
CA ASN A 253 5.14 -16.69 -32.19
C ASN A 253 5.21 -17.82 -31.12
N PHE A 254 5.26 -17.50 -29.83
CA PHE A 254 5.34 -18.49 -28.75
C PHE A 254 3.95 -18.85 -28.19
N GLY A 255 3.79 -20.11 -27.79
CA GLY A 255 2.53 -20.67 -27.30
C GLY A 255 1.97 -19.89 -26.11
N TRP A 256 0.84 -19.23 -26.33
CA TRP A 256 0.10 -18.41 -25.37
C TRP A 256 -0.29 -19.13 -24.07
N THR A 257 -0.45 -20.46 -24.11
CA THR A 257 -0.92 -21.26 -22.96
C THR A 257 0.13 -21.39 -21.87
N GLU A 258 1.40 -21.48 -22.21
CA GLU A 258 2.48 -21.70 -21.23
C GLU A 258 2.86 -20.41 -20.49
N SER A 259 2.80 -19.27 -21.18
CA SER A 259 3.22 -17.97 -20.63
C SER A 259 2.22 -17.36 -19.65
N ILE A 260 0.92 -17.39 -19.96
CA ILE A 260 -0.14 -17.02 -18.99
C ILE A 260 -0.08 -17.95 -17.77
N SER A 261 0.25 -19.23 -17.97
CA SER A 261 0.40 -20.18 -16.87
C SER A 261 1.56 -19.80 -15.92
N ILE A 262 2.68 -19.30 -16.43
CA ILE A 262 3.82 -18.87 -15.58
C ILE A 262 3.48 -17.62 -14.75
N LEU A 263 2.91 -16.58 -15.37
CA LEU A 263 2.51 -15.35 -14.66
C LEU A 263 1.44 -15.64 -13.59
N THR A 264 0.53 -16.57 -13.88
CA THR A 264 -0.49 -16.99 -12.91
C THR A 264 0.11 -17.81 -11.78
N LEU A 265 1.11 -18.66 -12.03
CA LEU A 265 1.83 -19.42 -11.00
C LEU A 265 2.64 -18.52 -10.05
N THR A 266 3.36 -17.51 -10.55
CA THR A 266 4.13 -16.59 -9.69
C THR A 266 3.21 -15.76 -8.80
N LYS A 267 2.11 -15.25 -9.35
CA LYS A 267 1.08 -14.55 -8.57
C LYS A 267 0.37 -15.47 -7.57
N PHE A 268 0.21 -16.75 -7.91
CA PHE A 268 -0.39 -17.76 -7.03
C PHE A 268 0.48 -18.01 -5.80
N ASP A 269 1.80 -18.12 -6.00
CA ASP A 269 2.76 -18.27 -4.90
C ASP A 269 2.76 -17.05 -3.96
N GLN A 270 2.68 -15.84 -4.51
CA GLN A 270 2.58 -14.64 -3.69
C GLN A 270 1.25 -14.57 -2.92
N ALA A 271 0.13 -14.96 -3.55
CA ALA A 271 -1.17 -15.04 -2.88
C ALA A 271 -1.14 -16.02 -1.71
N ASN A 272 -0.48 -17.16 -1.88
CA ASN A 272 -0.26 -18.13 -0.80
C ASN A 272 0.49 -17.51 0.37
N THR A 273 1.50 -16.66 0.15
CA THR A 273 2.20 -15.98 1.24
C THR A 273 1.24 -15.12 2.08
N ILE A 274 0.34 -14.39 1.43
CA ILE A 274 -0.63 -13.58 2.17
C ILE A 274 -1.66 -14.47 2.87
N GLU A 275 -2.09 -15.56 2.23
CA GLU A 275 -2.95 -16.56 2.88
C GLU A 275 -2.28 -17.15 4.13
N ILE A 276 -0.96 -17.41 4.11
CA ILE A 276 -0.22 -17.88 5.29
C ILE A 276 -0.33 -16.89 6.45
N LYS A 277 -0.12 -15.60 6.21
CA LYS A 277 -0.33 -14.58 7.26
C LYS A 277 -1.75 -14.66 7.82
N ASP A 278 -2.76 -14.70 6.96
CA ASP A 278 -4.16 -14.75 7.38
C ASP A 278 -4.43 -16.01 8.24
N ILE A 279 -3.81 -17.15 7.92
CA ILE A 279 -3.89 -18.38 8.71
C ILE A 279 -3.15 -18.23 10.06
N LEU A 280 -1.95 -17.67 10.07
CA LEU A 280 -1.18 -17.42 11.29
C LEU A 280 -1.97 -16.51 12.25
N ASP A 281 -2.65 -15.49 11.73
CA ASP A 281 -3.49 -14.58 12.53
C ASP A 281 -4.72 -15.28 13.09
N LYS A 282 -5.34 -16.21 12.35
CA LYS A 282 -6.43 -17.05 12.88
C LYS A 282 -5.97 -17.87 14.08
N LEU A 283 -4.82 -18.54 13.95
CA LEU A 283 -4.23 -19.34 15.02
C LEU A 283 -3.82 -18.46 16.21
N GLY A 284 -3.22 -17.28 15.95
CA GLY A 284 -2.85 -16.30 16.98
C GLY A 284 -4.03 -15.73 17.76
N LYS A 285 -5.21 -15.63 17.11
CA LYS A 285 -6.48 -15.25 17.74
C LYS A 285 -7.16 -16.40 18.50
N GLY A 286 -6.55 -17.59 18.54
CA GLY A 286 -7.00 -18.73 19.33
C GLY A 286 -7.86 -19.75 18.58
N ILE A 287 -7.99 -19.65 17.25
CA ILE A 287 -8.59 -20.73 16.45
C ILE A 287 -7.68 -21.96 16.53
N LYS A 288 -8.24 -23.14 16.75
CA LYS A 288 -7.44 -24.37 16.84
C LYS A 288 -7.01 -24.81 15.45
N TYR A 289 -5.83 -25.44 15.36
CA TYR A 289 -5.32 -26.00 14.10
C TYR A 289 -6.32 -26.96 13.45
N ASP A 290 -6.99 -27.80 14.25
CA ASP A 290 -7.97 -28.78 13.75
C ASP A 290 -9.20 -28.13 13.10
N ASP A 291 -9.52 -26.90 13.51
CA ASP A 291 -10.65 -26.12 12.99
C ASP A 291 -10.31 -25.38 11.68
N LEU A 292 -9.04 -25.39 11.26
CA LEU A 292 -8.63 -24.89 9.95
C LEU A 292 -9.15 -25.81 8.83
N SER A 293 -9.36 -25.24 7.65
CA SER A 293 -9.67 -26.04 6.46
C SER A 293 -8.46 -26.88 6.02
N GLU A 294 -8.70 -27.99 5.34
CA GLU A 294 -7.63 -28.88 4.86
C GLU A 294 -6.64 -28.16 3.91
N ASN A 295 -7.12 -27.16 3.16
CA ASN A 295 -6.27 -26.33 2.31
C ASN A 295 -5.31 -25.47 3.15
N GLU A 296 -5.81 -24.84 4.23
CA GLU A 296 -4.99 -24.03 5.13
C GLU A 296 -3.97 -24.89 5.88
N LYS A 297 -4.40 -26.07 6.37
CA LYS A 297 -3.51 -27.06 6.99
C LYS A 297 -2.40 -27.51 6.04
N SER A 298 -2.74 -27.79 4.78
CA SER A 298 -1.79 -28.20 3.75
C SER A 298 -0.78 -27.09 3.44
N LEU A 299 -1.25 -25.84 3.36
CA LEU A 299 -0.40 -24.69 3.09
C LEU A 299 0.63 -24.47 4.22
N LEU A 300 0.19 -24.56 5.48
CA LEU A 300 1.08 -24.50 6.63
C LEU A 300 2.10 -25.65 6.64
N LYS A 301 1.68 -26.89 6.34
CA LYS A 301 2.61 -28.03 6.26
C LYS A 301 3.64 -27.85 5.15
N MET A 302 3.22 -27.31 4.00
CA MET A 302 4.11 -27.11 2.85
C MET A 302 5.18 -26.05 3.11
N GLN A 303 4.83 -24.98 3.83
CA GLN A 303 5.69 -23.79 3.94
C GLN A 303 6.39 -23.70 5.30
N LEU A 304 5.74 -24.15 6.38
CA LEU A 304 6.15 -23.96 7.77
C LEU A 304 6.40 -25.28 8.52
N SER A 305 6.61 -26.38 7.82
CA SER A 305 6.83 -27.71 8.44
C SER A 305 7.93 -27.70 9.51
N ASP A 306 9.08 -27.11 9.22
CA ASP A 306 10.22 -27.06 10.13
C ASP A 306 10.05 -26.04 11.26
N LYS A 307 9.10 -25.10 11.14
CA LYS A 307 8.89 -23.99 12.08
C LYS A 307 7.87 -24.31 13.16
N ILE A 308 6.71 -24.84 12.77
CA ILE A 308 5.54 -24.94 13.67
C ILE A 308 5.04 -26.38 13.86
N PHE A 309 5.68 -27.36 13.24
CA PHE A 309 5.35 -28.78 13.39
C PHE A 309 6.51 -29.56 14.03
N ASP A 310 6.16 -30.72 14.61
CA ASP A 310 7.09 -31.78 14.98
C ASP A 310 6.97 -32.93 13.98
N GLU A 311 8.11 -33.50 13.59
CA GLU A 311 8.13 -34.80 12.91
C GLU A 311 7.98 -35.90 13.97
N VAL A 312 6.90 -36.66 13.88
CA VAL A 312 6.65 -37.83 14.71
C VAL A 312 6.70 -39.06 13.82
N GLU A 313 7.52 -40.05 14.18
CA GLU A 313 7.59 -41.31 13.45
C GLU A 313 6.52 -42.27 13.97
N ASP A 314 5.66 -42.74 13.07
CA ASP A 314 4.70 -43.80 13.37
C ASP A 314 5.46 -45.13 13.51
N LYS A 315 5.47 -45.65 14.74
CA LYS A 315 6.20 -46.87 15.11
C LYS A 315 5.67 -48.15 14.46
N GLU A 316 4.46 -48.13 13.89
CA GLU A 316 3.87 -49.31 13.23
C GLU A 316 4.13 -49.36 11.71
N ILE A 317 4.27 -48.19 11.07
CA ILE A 317 4.32 -48.08 9.59
C ILE A 317 5.66 -47.51 9.09
N GLY A 318 6.46 -46.89 9.98
CA GLY A 318 7.75 -46.26 9.64
C GLY A 318 7.61 -44.96 8.84
N ASN A 319 6.39 -44.41 8.75
CA ASN A 319 6.14 -43.12 8.09
C ASN A 319 6.31 -41.97 9.10
N LYS A 320 6.89 -40.87 8.62
CA LYS A 320 6.98 -39.62 9.36
C LYS A 320 5.71 -38.80 9.16
N GLU A 321 5.07 -38.42 10.24
CA GLU A 321 3.92 -37.52 10.25
C GLU A 321 4.29 -36.16 10.84
N LEU A 322 3.77 -35.08 10.26
CA LEU A 322 3.90 -33.74 10.81
C LEU A 322 2.72 -33.43 11.74
N VAL A 323 3.03 -33.26 13.03
CA VAL A 323 2.06 -32.92 14.07
C VAL A 323 2.24 -31.45 14.47
N PHE A 324 1.14 -30.68 14.49
CA PHE A 324 1.19 -29.26 14.85
C PHE A 324 1.64 -29.10 16.31
N ASN A 325 2.63 -28.25 16.55
CA ASN A 325 3.16 -27.98 17.88
C ASN A 325 2.76 -26.56 18.33
N PRO A 326 1.84 -26.43 19.32
CA PRO A 326 1.37 -25.12 19.80
C PRO A 326 2.47 -24.24 20.40
N ASP A 327 3.46 -24.84 21.08
CA ASP A 327 4.54 -24.08 21.72
C ASP A 327 5.51 -23.53 20.67
N LYS A 328 5.86 -24.33 19.66
CA LYS A 328 6.64 -23.87 18.49
C LYS A 328 5.89 -22.77 17.74
N PHE A 329 4.60 -22.97 17.49
CA PHE A 329 3.76 -21.94 16.87
C PHE A 329 3.78 -20.64 17.65
N LYS A 330 3.62 -20.69 18.98
CA LYS A 330 3.62 -19.49 19.82
C LYS A 330 4.92 -18.70 19.69
N ILE A 331 6.08 -19.37 19.83
CA ILE A 331 7.40 -18.74 19.69
C ILE A 331 7.58 -18.14 18.29
N PHE A 332 7.21 -18.90 17.27
CA PHE A 332 7.26 -18.45 15.88
C PHE A 332 6.38 -17.22 15.64
N TYR A 333 5.14 -17.25 16.12
CA TYR A 333 4.16 -16.18 15.90
C TYR A 333 4.55 -14.89 16.62
N GLU A 334 5.09 -14.96 17.84
CA GLU A 334 5.63 -13.80 18.55
C GLU A 334 6.77 -13.13 17.76
N GLY A 335 7.73 -13.92 17.24
CA GLY A 335 8.81 -13.42 16.39
C GLY A 335 8.31 -12.83 15.06
N PHE A 336 7.32 -13.47 14.45
CA PHE A 336 6.66 -12.97 13.25
C PHE A 336 6.00 -11.60 13.47
N VAL A 337 5.22 -11.45 14.55
CA VAL A 337 4.56 -10.18 14.91
C VAL A 337 5.57 -9.07 15.15
N ASP A 338 6.62 -9.33 15.92
CA ASP A 338 7.63 -8.32 16.25
C ASP A 338 8.34 -7.79 15.01
N LEU A 339 8.74 -8.68 14.11
CA LEU A 339 9.46 -8.23 12.94
C LEU A 339 8.53 -7.64 11.86
N PHE A 340 7.29 -8.11 11.77
CA PHE A 340 6.26 -7.44 10.97
C PHE A 340 6.15 -5.96 11.39
N LYS A 341 6.07 -5.68 12.71
CA LYS A 341 6.07 -4.30 13.23
C LYS A 341 7.33 -3.52 12.85
N GLN A 342 8.51 -4.12 12.97
CA GLN A 342 9.77 -3.44 12.61
C GLN A 342 9.81 -3.02 11.14
N ARG A 343 9.33 -3.88 10.25
CA ARG A 343 9.26 -3.59 8.81
C ARG A 343 8.20 -2.56 8.49
N SER A 344 7.03 -2.67 9.11
CA SER A 344 5.98 -1.66 8.99
C SER A 344 6.47 -0.30 9.46
N ALA A 345 7.20 -0.22 10.58
CA ALA A 345 7.79 1.05 11.04
C ALA A 345 8.68 1.68 9.98
N LYS A 346 9.59 0.90 9.37
CA LYS A 346 10.45 1.38 8.28
C LYS A 346 9.63 1.86 7.09
N MET A 347 8.63 1.10 6.67
CA MET A 347 7.76 1.45 5.55
C MET A 347 6.97 2.74 5.80
N LEU A 348 6.53 2.96 7.04
CA LEU A 348 5.81 4.15 7.48
C LEU A 348 6.73 5.36 7.74
N GLY A 349 8.04 5.23 7.50
CA GLY A 349 9.02 6.29 7.81
C GLY A 349 9.19 6.57 9.30
N LEU A 350 8.80 5.63 10.16
CA LEU A 350 8.92 5.74 11.61
C LEU A 350 10.30 5.28 12.08
N LYS A 351 10.72 5.77 13.25
CA LYS A 351 11.96 5.32 13.87
C LYS A 351 11.84 3.85 14.30
N PRO A 352 12.94 3.07 14.27
CA PRO A 352 12.93 1.68 14.72
C PRO A 352 12.41 1.50 16.15
N GLU A 353 12.68 2.48 17.02
CA GLU A 353 12.22 2.52 18.42
C GLU A 353 10.70 2.53 18.55
N ASP A 354 10.00 3.11 17.57
CA ASP A 354 8.54 3.22 17.57
C ASP A 354 7.85 1.94 17.07
N ALA A 355 8.60 0.99 16.48
CA ALA A 355 8.05 -0.27 15.99
C ALA A 355 7.30 -1.05 17.07
N THR A 356 7.84 -1.10 18.29
CA THR A 356 7.23 -1.83 19.42
C THR A 356 5.88 -1.25 19.84
N LYS A 357 5.64 0.03 19.56
CA LYS A 357 4.41 0.75 19.88
C LYS A 357 3.33 0.55 18.82
N LEU A 358 3.66 -0.04 17.67
CA LEU A 358 2.70 -0.26 16.59
C LEU A 358 1.68 -1.33 16.98
N ASN A 359 0.42 -1.02 16.70
CA ASN A 359 -0.70 -1.91 16.83
C ASN A 359 -0.70 -2.90 15.66
N TYR A 360 -0.51 -4.19 15.96
CA TYR A 360 -0.39 -5.23 14.94
C TYR A 360 -1.67 -5.40 14.11
N ASP A 361 -2.85 -5.33 14.73
CA ASP A 361 -4.12 -5.50 14.03
C ASP A 361 -4.35 -4.37 13.03
N ASN A 362 -4.10 -3.11 13.42
CA ASN A 362 -4.20 -1.95 12.52
C ASN A 362 -3.21 -2.05 11.35
N LEU A 363 -1.98 -2.54 11.59
CA LEU A 363 -1.02 -2.80 10.53
C LEU A 363 -1.51 -3.91 9.58
N GLY A 364 -2.20 -4.92 10.10
CA GLY A 364 -2.85 -5.96 9.32
C GLY A 364 -3.93 -5.39 8.39
N GLU A 365 -4.74 -4.44 8.87
CA GLU A 365 -5.74 -3.75 8.05
C GLU A 365 -5.10 -2.93 6.92
N ILE A 366 -4.00 -2.23 7.19
CA ILE A 366 -3.25 -1.48 6.16
C ILE A 366 -2.70 -2.41 5.08
N VAL A 367 -2.09 -3.54 5.47
CA VAL A 367 -1.57 -4.51 4.51
C VAL A 367 -2.70 -5.12 3.69
N ASN A 368 -3.87 -5.35 4.29
CA ASN A 368 -5.05 -5.82 3.57
C ASN A 368 -5.58 -4.79 2.57
N GLU A 369 -5.60 -3.51 2.94
CA GLU A 369 -5.98 -2.43 2.02
C GLU A 369 -5.03 -2.39 0.82
N MET A 370 -3.71 -2.38 1.07
CA MET A 370 -2.73 -2.38 -0.02
C MET A 370 -2.82 -3.64 -0.89
N LYS A 371 -3.07 -4.80 -0.27
CA LYS A 371 -3.31 -6.07 -0.97
C LYS A 371 -4.47 -5.91 -1.94
N GLN A 372 -5.62 -5.38 -1.49
CA GLN A 372 -6.78 -5.15 -2.35
C GLN A 372 -6.47 -4.16 -3.46
N THR A 373 -5.80 -3.05 -3.16
CA THR A 373 -5.35 -2.10 -4.18
C THR A 373 -4.51 -2.78 -5.26
N TYR A 374 -3.53 -3.61 -4.89
CA TYR A 374 -2.70 -4.30 -5.87
C TYR A 374 -3.48 -5.32 -6.71
N PHE A 375 -4.49 -6.00 -6.13
CA PHE A 375 -5.40 -6.86 -6.89
C PHE A 375 -6.22 -6.05 -7.89
N ASP A 376 -6.87 -4.98 -7.42
CA ASP A 376 -7.74 -4.14 -8.23
C ASP A 376 -6.99 -3.45 -9.39
N THR A 377 -5.72 -3.10 -9.19
CA THR A 377 -4.88 -2.47 -10.21
C THR A 377 -3.95 -3.45 -10.95
N ASN A 378 -4.22 -4.76 -10.87
CA ASN A 378 -3.49 -5.81 -11.58
C ASN A 378 -1.95 -5.79 -11.43
N SER A 379 -1.43 -5.25 -10.32
CA SER A 379 0.00 -5.04 -10.15
C SER A 379 0.76 -6.36 -10.03
N THR A 380 1.95 -6.43 -10.61
CA THR A 380 2.88 -7.55 -10.36
C THR A 380 3.91 -7.24 -9.26
N SER A 381 3.93 -5.98 -8.79
CA SER A 381 4.67 -5.58 -7.59
C SER A 381 4.03 -6.11 -6.30
N TYR A 382 2.95 -6.90 -6.40
CA TYR A 382 2.37 -7.69 -5.31
C TYR A 382 3.45 -8.54 -4.60
N GLY A 383 4.48 -8.98 -5.33
CA GLY A 383 5.66 -9.64 -4.78
C GLY A 383 6.32 -8.89 -3.63
N LYS A 384 6.28 -7.55 -3.59
CA LYS A 384 6.88 -6.75 -2.51
C LYS A 384 6.03 -6.71 -1.24
N ILE A 385 4.69 -6.78 -1.33
CA ILE A 385 3.85 -7.05 -0.14
C ILE A 385 4.10 -8.48 0.33
N ALA A 386 4.14 -9.42 -0.62
CA ALA A 386 4.49 -10.78 -0.28
C ALA A 386 5.87 -10.81 0.40
N ASP A 387 6.88 -10.06 -0.04
CA ASP A 387 8.21 -9.98 0.59
C ASP A 387 8.22 -9.40 2.00
N LEU A 388 7.32 -8.43 2.28
CA LEU A 388 7.06 -7.97 3.65
C LEU A 388 6.70 -9.16 4.56
N ILE A 389 5.99 -10.16 4.03
CA ILE A 389 5.48 -11.35 4.72
C ILE A 389 6.42 -12.59 4.56
N LYS A 390 7.05 -12.80 3.39
CA LYS A 390 7.77 -14.00 2.94
C LYS A 390 9.05 -14.28 3.71
N ILE A 391 9.71 -13.25 4.24
CA ILE A 391 11.03 -13.45 4.87
C ILE A 391 10.92 -14.21 6.22
N TRP A 392 9.71 -14.63 6.62
CA TRP A 392 9.44 -15.33 7.86
C TRP A 392 8.58 -16.58 7.68
N ALA A 393 7.99 -16.77 6.49
CA ALA A 393 7.19 -17.95 6.15
C ALA A 393 8.07 -19.14 5.77
#